data_AF-A0AAN9B2W6-F1
#
_entry.id   AF-A0AAN9B2W6-F1
#
_cell.length_a   1.000
_cell.length_b   1.000
_cell.length_c   1.000
_cell.angle_alpha   90.00
_cell.angle_beta   90.00
_cell.angle_gamma   90.00
#
_symmetry.space_group_name_H-M   'P 1'
#
loop_
_entity.id
_entity.type
_entity.pdbx_description
1 polymer ?
#
loop_
_entity_poly.entity_id
_entity_poly.type
_entity_poly.pdbx_seq_one_letter_code
_entity_poly.pdbx_strand_id
1 'polypeptide(L)'
;MKVIIFALLALVTSLCVTSAVAGGDDVTRNVSMTMQFVVSIKATWEDCQATVSTPFLHSDRDYNDSAVITVGHCDQAPLTFYVTSGSQDGFSKMDVTVTFYTHQISAMPPQCVIPWNGTYLSPTTLDPSQSPLPGCWTSDSQEGWHPMEFWFWILDWNFL
;
A
#
# COMPACT_ATOMS: atom_id res chain seq x y z
N MET A 1 34.18 78.98 7.51
CA MET A 1 33.18 78.49 8.49
C MET A 1 31.94 78.08 7.72
N LYS A 2 31.69 76.78 7.56
CA LYS A 2 30.40 76.17 7.16
C LYS A 2 30.54 74.66 7.30
N VAL A 3 30.03 74.16 8.42
CA VAL A 3 29.86 72.73 8.70
C VAL A 3 28.54 72.33 8.04
N ILE A 4 28.55 71.29 7.22
CA ILE A 4 27.33 70.64 6.73
C ILE A 4 27.40 69.17 7.14
N ILE A 5 26.43 68.82 7.98
CA ILE A 5 26.12 67.51 8.51
C ILE A 5 25.44 66.70 7.40
N PHE A 6 25.87 65.47 7.15
CA PHE A 6 25.05 64.47 6.47
C PHE A 6 24.96 63.21 7.34
N ALA A 7 23.75 62.97 7.84
CA ALA A 7 23.36 61.76 8.54
C ALA A 7 23.32 60.58 7.55
N LEU A 8 24.08 59.52 7.84
CA LEU A 8 23.94 58.24 7.15
C LEU A 8 22.84 57.43 7.83
N LEU A 9 21.72 57.27 7.12
CA LEU A 9 20.64 56.37 7.46
C LEU A 9 21.03 54.96 6.97
N ALA A 10 21.31 54.02 7.89
CA ALA A 10 21.58 52.63 7.53
C ALA A 10 20.26 51.90 7.27
N LEU A 11 20.00 51.55 6.01
CA LEU A 11 18.87 50.73 5.58
C LEU A 11 19.22 49.25 5.87
N VAL A 12 18.55 48.64 6.85
CA VAL A 12 18.64 47.20 7.11
C VAL A 12 17.73 46.49 6.13
N THR A 13 18.25 46.00 5.01
CA THR A 13 17.49 45.13 4.10
C THR A 13 17.57 43.69 4.59
N SER A 14 16.48 43.25 5.22
CA SER A 14 16.21 41.85 5.53
C SER A 14 16.14 41.04 4.23
N LEU A 15 17.19 40.27 3.94
CA LEU A 15 17.14 39.23 2.93
C LEU A 15 16.41 38.03 3.53
N CYS A 16 15.11 37.95 3.28
CA CYS A 16 14.36 36.71 3.44
C CYS A 16 14.93 35.73 2.41
N VAL A 17 15.77 34.79 2.86
CA VAL A 17 16.16 33.62 2.07
C VAL A 17 14.92 32.76 1.96
N THR A 18 14.19 32.88 0.85
CA THR A 18 13.18 31.90 0.48
C THR A 18 13.93 30.65 0.03
N SER A 19 14.07 29.70 0.95
CA SER A 19 14.36 28.32 0.60
C SER A 19 13.18 27.81 -0.23
N ALA A 20 13.30 27.88 -1.56
CA ALA A 20 12.47 27.10 -2.44
C ALA A 20 12.84 25.63 -2.18
N VAL A 21 12.07 24.97 -1.33
CA VAL A 21 12.02 23.52 -1.30
C VAL A 21 11.52 23.14 -2.69
N ALA A 22 12.43 22.61 -3.52
CA ALA A 22 12.06 21.91 -4.72
C ALA A 22 11.20 20.72 -4.27
N GLY A 23 9.89 20.92 -4.26
CA GLY A 23 8.93 19.83 -4.27
C GLY A 23 9.22 19.06 -5.55
N GLY A 24 9.93 17.94 -5.42
CA GLY A 24 9.91 16.93 -6.46
C GLY A 24 8.46 16.49 -6.54
N ASP A 25 7.83 16.76 -7.68
CA ASP A 25 6.60 16.07 -8.05
C ASP A 25 6.97 14.58 -8.11
N ASP A 26 6.73 13.86 -7.02
CA ASP A 26 6.67 12.42 -7.01
C ASP A 26 5.44 12.05 -7.83
N VAL A 27 5.63 12.02 -9.15
CA VAL A 27 4.58 11.62 -10.10
C VAL A 27 4.34 10.14 -9.85
N THR A 28 3.40 9.85 -8.96
CA THR A 28 2.89 8.50 -8.70
C THR A 28 2.27 7.99 -10.00
N ARG A 29 2.94 7.07 -10.68
CA ARG A 29 2.44 6.45 -11.91
C ARG A 29 1.86 5.08 -11.59
N ASN A 30 0.70 4.78 -12.16
CA ASN A 30 0.17 3.42 -12.13
C ASN A 30 1.03 2.51 -13.00
N VAL A 31 1.46 1.39 -12.44
CA VAL A 31 2.28 0.39 -13.14
C VAL A 31 1.37 -0.77 -13.53
N SER A 32 1.32 -1.09 -14.82
CA SER A 32 0.54 -2.22 -15.34
C SER A 32 1.28 -3.53 -15.14
N MET A 33 0.65 -4.50 -14.48
CA MET A 33 1.20 -5.83 -14.28
C MET A 33 0.13 -6.86 -13.93
N THR A 34 0.53 -8.13 -13.97
CA THR A 34 -0.23 -9.21 -13.37
C THR A 34 0.46 -9.70 -12.11
N MET A 35 -0.32 -10.07 -11.10
CA MET A 35 0.18 -10.57 -9.82
C MET A 35 -0.62 -11.76 -9.33
N GLN A 36 0.07 -12.69 -8.68
CA GLN A 36 -0.52 -13.76 -7.91
C GLN A 36 -0.32 -13.47 -6.43
N PHE A 37 -1.34 -13.72 -5.61
CA PHE A 37 -1.30 -13.51 -4.17
C PHE A 37 -1.51 -14.81 -3.41
N VAL A 38 -0.90 -14.92 -2.23
CA VAL A 38 -1.38 -15.80 -1.17
C VAL A 38 -2.30 -14.96 -0.29
N VAL A 39 -3.51 -15.45 -0.07
CA VAL A 39 -4.53 -14.81 0.77
C VAL A 39 -4.85 -15.74 1.93
N SER A 40 -4.74 -15.23 3.16
CA SER A 40 -5.23 -15.92 4.35
C SER A 40 -6.32 -15.10 5.02
N ILE A 41 -7.37 -15.78 5.45
CA ILE A 41 -8.47 -15.19 6.21
C ILE A 41 -8.60 -15.94 7.53
N LYS A 42 -8.84 -15.20 8.61
CA LYS A 42 -9.27 -15.73 9.89
C LYS A 42 -10.52 -14.99 10.37
N ALA A 43 -11.64 -15.71 10.45
CA ALA A 43 -12.90 -15.20 10.95
C ALA A 43 -13.14 -15.75 12.37
N THR A 44 -13.24 -14.85 13.35
CA THR A 44 -13.32 -15.24 14.77
C THR A 44 -14.67 -15.83 15.20
N TRP A 45 -15.74 -15.56 14.46
CA TRP A 45 -17.11 -15.94 14.81
C TRP A 45 -17.51 -17.33 14.28
N GLU A 46 -16.87 -17.80 13.22
CA GLU A 46 -17.07 -19.14 12.64
C GLU A 46 -15.93 -20.12 12.99
N ASP A 47 -14.93 -19.69 13.76
CA ASP A 47 -13.67 -20.41 13.97
C ASP A 47 -13.06 -20.87 12.63
N CYS A 48 -13.12 -19.98 11.62
CA CYS A 48 -12.67 -20.29 10.27
C CYS A 48 -11.31 -19.69 10.01
N GLN A 49 -10.36 -20.53 9.59
CA GLN A 49 -9.06 -20.10 9.08
C GLN A 49 -8.73 -20.86 7.80
N ALA A 50 -8.42 -20.14 6.73
CA ALA A 50 -8.06 -20.73 5.46
C ALA A 50 -7.04 -19.87 4.69
N THR A 51 -6.27 -20.54 3.85
CA THR A 51 -5.25 -19.93 2.98
C THR A 51 -5.40 -20.44 1.56
N VAL A 52 -5.30 -19.57 0.57
CA VAL A 52 -5.38 -19.91 -0.85
C VAL A 52 -4.40 -19.09 -1.68
N SER A 53 -3.93 -19.64 -2.80
CA SER A 53 -3.25 -18.89 -3.85
C SER A 53 -4.25 -18.44 -4.91
N THR A 54 -4.23 -17.17 -5.30
CA THR A 54 -5.08 -16.66 -6.37
C THR A 54 -4.60 -17.17 -7.75
N PRO A 55 -5.39 -17.05 -8.83
CA PRO A 55 -4.82 -16.97 -10.18
C PRO A 55 -4.03 -15.67 -10.36
N PHE A 56 -3.36 -15.50 -11.51
CA PHE A 56 -2.84 -14.19 -11.91
C PHE A 56 -3.98 -13.20 -12.10
N LEU A 57 -3.97 -12.15 -11.30
CA LEU A 57 -4.88 -11.02 -11.38
C LEU A 57 -4.23 -9.90 -12.19
N HIS A 58 -5.03 -9.01 -12.74
CA HIS A 58 -4.55 -7.87 -13.51
C HIS A 58 -4.74 -6.55 -12.75
N SER A 59 -3.74 -5.68 -12.77
CA SER A 59 -3.77 -4.39 -12.06
C SER A 59 -4.68 -3.33 -12.70
N ASP A 60 -5.19 -3.59 -13.91
CA ASP A 60 -6.04 -2.70 -14.70
C ASP A 60 -7.53 -3.08 -14.66
N ARG A 61 -7.91 -4.04 -13.79
CA ARG A 61 -9.28 -4.49 -13.64
C ARG A 61 -9.94 -3.95 -12.38
N ASP A 62 -11.16 -3.47 -12.55
CA ASP A 62 -12.04 -3.12 -11.45
C ASP A 62 -12.60 -4.37 -10.77
N TYR A 63 -13.22 -4.19 -9.60
CA TYR A 63 -13.76 -5.29 -8.79
C TYR A 63 -14.83 -6.11 -9.51
N ASN A 64 -15.62 -5.49 -10.39
CA ASN A 64 -16.68 -6.16 -11.16
C ASN A 64 -16.13 -7.08 -12.26
N ASP A 65 -14.91 -6.83 -12.73
CA ASP A 65 -14.26 -7.58 -13.81
C ASP A 65 -13.15 -8.52 -13.30
N SER A 66 -12.98 -8.56 -11.98
CA SER A 66 -11.99 -9.36 -11.29
C SER A 66 -12.53 -10.74 -10.93
N ALA A 67 -11.63 -11.73 -10.93
CA ALA A 67 -11.99 -13.10 -10.57
C ALA A 67 -12.38 -13.17 -9.10
N VAL A 68 -13.45 -13.92 -8.81
CA VAL A 68 -13.85 -14.23 -7.45
C VAL A 68 -12.88 -15.27 -6.87
N ILE A 69 -12.31 -14.97 -5.71
CA ILE A 69 -11.40 -15.84 -4.97
C ILE A 69 -12.19 -16.52 -3.84
N THR A 70 -12.11 -17.85 -3.80
CA THR A 70 -12.70 -18.65 -2.70
C THR A 70 -11.60 -19.02 -1.70
N VAL A 71 -11.69 -18.50 -0.48
CA VAL A 71 -10.72 -18.76 0.59
C VAL A 71 -11.28 -19.81 1.54
N GLY A 72 -11.17 -21.07 1.12
CA GLY A 72 -11.79 -22.19 1.84
C GLY A 72 -13.31 -22.00 1.96
N HIS A 73 -13.83 -22.20 3.16
CA HIS A 73 -15.24 -21.92 3.48
C HIS A 73 -15.41 -20.60 4.25
N CYS A 74 -14.33 -19.86 4.50
CA CYS A 74 -14.38 -18.64 5.32
C CYS A 74 -14.98 -17.47 4.55
N ASP A 75 -14.65 -17.35 3.26
CA ASP A 75 -15.16 -16.27 2.43
C ASP A 75 -15.00 -16.56 0.93
N GLN A 76 -15.77 -15.84 0.13
CA GLN A 76 -15.66 -15.81 -1.32
C GLN A 76 -15.98 -14.41 -1.83
N ALA A 77 -15.00 -13.76 -2.46
CA ALA A 77 -15.14 -12.41 -2.98
C ALA A 77 -14.12 -12.05 -4.07
N PRO A 78 -14.37 -11.01 -4.88
CA PRO A 78 -13.37 -10.44 -5.76
C PRO A 78 -12.17 -9.88 -4.98
N LEU A 79 -10.97 -10.10 -5.52
CA LEU A 79 -9.73 -9.44 -5.08
C LEU A 79 -9.25 -8.53 -6.21
N THR A 80 -8.99 -7.26 -5.90
CA THR A 80 -8.31 -6.33 -6.82
C THR A 80 -7.00 -5.87 -6.24
N PHE A 81 -6.15 -5.34 -7.11
CA PHE A 81 -4.97 -4.62 -6.70
C PHE A 81 -4.62 -3.57 -7.74
N TYR A 82 -3.88 -2.56 -7.31
CA TYR A 82 -3.19 -1.63 -8.20
C TYR A 82 -1.80 -1.35 -7.67
N VAL A 83 -0.90 -0.94 -8.57
CA VAL A 83 0.50 -0.69 -8.24
C VAL A 83 0.86 0.73 -8.58
N THR A 84 1.42 1.44 -7.62
CA THR A 84 1.93 2.79 -7.79
C THR A 84 3.45 2.81 -7.74
N SER A 85 4.07 3.58 -8.63
CA SER A 85 5.50 3.88 -8.55
C SER A 85 5.74 4.88 -7.42
N GLY A 86 6.80 4.65 -6.63
CA GLY A 86 6.99 5.35 -5.36
C GLY A 86 6.29 4.59 -4.23
N SER A 87 6.77 4.81 -3.01
CA SER A 87 6.24 4.16 -1.81
C SER A 87 6.08 5.18 -0.69
N GLN A 88 5.00 5.04 0.07
CA GLN A 88 4.72 5.87 1.24
C GLN A 88 5.71 5.65 2.38
N ASP A 89 6.42 4.51 2.40
CA ASP A 89 7.45 4.23 3.40
C ASP A 89 8.75 5.04 3.17
N GLY A 90 8.92 5.66 1.99
CA GLY A 90 10.13 6.40 1.61
C GLY A 90 11.36 5.53 1.30
N PHE A 91 11.23 4.20 1.31
CA PHE A 91 12.32 3.24 1.09
C PHE A 91 12.05 2.30 -0.08
N SER A 92 10.83 1.79 -0.19
CA SER A 92 10.40 0.86 -1.23
C SER A 92 10.20 1.58 -2.56
N LYS A 93 10.31 0.85 -3.67
CA LYS A 93 10.18 1.43 -5.02
C LYS A 93 8.74 1.57 -5.48
N MET A 94 7.85 0.75 -4.94
CA MET A 94 6.46 0.64 -5.36
C MET A 94 5.58 0.31 -4.15
N ASP A 95 4.32 0.71 -4.22
CA ASP A 95 3.26 0.28 -3.31
C ASP A 95 2.26 -0.57 -4.09
N VAL A 96 1.96 -1.76 -3.58
CA VAL A 96 0.88 -2.61 -4.08
C VAL A 96 -0.30 -2.46 -3.12
N THR A 97 -1.35 -1.77 -3.57
CA THR A 97 -2.58 -1.68 -2.78
C THR A 97 -3.49 -2.84 -3.16
N VAL A 98 -3.87 -3.63 -2.18
CA VAL A 98 -4.72 -4.82 -2.34
C VAL A 98 -6.03 -4.59 -1.63
N THR A 99 -7.15 -4.91 -2.29
CA THR A 99 -8.50 -4.75 -1.75
C THR A 99 -9.31 -6.03 -1.96
N PHE A 100 -9.89 -6.56 -0.89
CA PHE A 100 -10.73 -7.77 -0.92
C PHE A 100 -12.19 -7.42 -0.66
N TYR A 101 -13.06 -7.61 -1.65
CA TYR A 101 -14.45 -7.14 -1.63
C TYR A 101 -15.39 -8.14 -0.96
N THR A 102 -15.08 -8.52 0.28
CA THR A 102 -15.91 -9.41 1.08
C THR A 102 -17.34 -8.91 1.23
N HIS A 103 -18.30 -9.83 1.13
CA HIS A 103 -19.71 -9.56 1.37
C HIS A 103 -20.06 -9.53 2.86
N GLN A 104 -19.15 -9.98 3.72
CA GLN A 104 -19.32 -10.02 5.17
C GLN A 104 -19.16 -8.63 5.80
N ILE A 105 -18.39 -7.73 5.18
CA ILE A 105 -18.15 -6.36 5.67
C ILE A 105 -18.85 -5.37 4.74
N SER A 106 -19.90 -4.72 5.24
CA SER A 106 -20.74 -3.80 4.46
C SER A 106 -20.25 -2.35 4.46
N ALA A 107 -19.26 -2.03 5.29
CA ALA A 107 -18.72 -0.68 5.42
C ALA A 107 -17.69 -0.37 4.33
N MET A 108 -16.44 -0.77 4.54
CA MET A 108 -15.35 -0.56 3.61
C MET A 108 -14.63 -1.90 3.41
N PRO A 109 -14.31 -2.31 2.18
CA PRO A 109 -13.60 -3.55 1.97
C PRO A 109 -12.22 -3.49 2.65
N PRO A 110 -11.76 -4.59 3.28
CA PRO A 110 -10.42 -4.67 3.83
C PRO A 110 -9.39 -4.38 2.75
N GLN A 111 -8.59 -3.35 3.02
CA GLN A 111 -7.53 -2.87 2.15
C GLN A 111 -6.24 -2.75 2.95
N CYS A 112 -5.13 -3.12 2.33
CA CYS A 112 -3.80 -2.78 2.83
C CYS A 112 -2.80 -2.55 1.70
N VAL A 113 -1.69 -1.93 2.07
CA VAL A 113 -0.59 -1.58 1.16
C VAL A 113 0.60 -2.48 1.47
N ILE A 114 1.15 -3.11 0.43
CA ILE A 114 2.37 -3.91 0.48
C ILE A 114 3.50 -3.06 -0.14
N PRO A 115 4.41 -2.51 0.68
CA PRO A 115 5.61 -1.87 0.17
C PRO A 115 6.49 -2.91 -0.52
N TRP A 116 6.93 -2.62 -1.74
CA TRP A 116 7.58 -3.60 -2.60
C TRP A 116 8.66 -3.01 -3.51
N ASN A 117 9.69 -3.80 -3.81
CA ASN A 117 10.88 -3.36 -4.55
C ASN A 117 10.97 -3.90 -5.99
N GLY A 118 9.95 -4.62 -6.48
CA GLY A 118 10.00 -5.22 -7.82
C GLY A 118 10.79 -6.52 -7.90
N THR A 119 11.32 -7.01 -6.77
CA THR A 119 12.23 -8.16 -6.70
C THR A 119 11.75 -9.17 -5.67
N TYR A 120 12.08 -10.45 -5.89
CA TYR A 120 11.97 -11.45 -4.84
C TYR A 120 12.85 -11.02 -3.66
N LEU A 121 12.33 -11.14 -2.45
CA LEU A 121 13.12 -10.92 -1.26
C LEU A 121 14.16 -12.05 -1.16
N SER A 122 15.44 -11.69 -1.05
CA SER A 122 16.42 -12.60 -0.43
C SER A 122 15.90 -12.86 1.00
N PRO A 123 15.90 -14.10 1.53
CA PRO A 123 15.28 -14.41 2.82
C PRO A 123 15.62 -13.35 3.86
N THR A 124 14.63 -12.53 4.21
CA THR A 124 14.82 -11.35 5.08
C THR A 124 14.76 -11.71 6.55
N THR A 125 14.36 -12.95 6.86
CA THR A 125 14.14 -13.42 8.21
C THR A 125 15.02 -14.64 8.52
N LEU A 126 15.60 -14.62 9.72
CA LEU A 126 16.27 -15.77 10.33
C LEU A 126 15.27 -16.64 11.11
N ASP A 127 14.04 -16.15 11.29
CA ASP A 127 12.96 -16.86 11.96
C ASP A 127 12.11 -17.61 10.93
N PRO A 128 12.13 -18.96 10.92
CA PRO A 128 11.37 -19.76 9.97
C PRO A 128 9.85 -19.64 10.13
N SER A 129 9.36 -19.04 11.22
CA SER A 129 7.93 -18.78 11.43
C SER A 129 7.41 -17.56 10.67
N GLN A 130 8.29 -16.71 10.13
CA GLN A 130 7.92 -15.54 9.36
C GLN A 130 7.91 -15.84 7.86
N SER A 131 6.89 -15.33 7.15
CA SER A 131 6.84 -15.44 5.69
C SER A 131 7.91 -14.55 5.05
N PRO A 132 8.74 -15.08 4.13
CA PRO A 132 9.70 -14.27 3.38
C PRO A 132 9.04 -13.49 2.24
N LEU A 133 7.73 -13.67 2.00
CA LEU A 133 7.02 -12.97 0.94
C LEU A 133 6.66 -11.55 1.38
N PRO A 134 6.80 -10.53 0.51
CA PRO A 134 6.25 -9.20 0.78
C PRO A 134 4.74 -9.32 1.01
N GLY A 135 4.25 -8.74 2.09
CA GLY A 135 2.84 -8.81 2.41
C GLY A 135 2.37 -7.72 3.35
N CYS A 136 1.06 -7.66 3.52
CA CYS A 136 0.40 -6.78 4.47
C CYS A 136 -0.70 -7.53 5.21
N TRP A 137 -1.09 -6.96 6.34
CA TRP A 137 -2.17 -7.45 7.17
C TRP A 137 -3.13 -6.31 7.46
N THR A 138 -4.42 -6.65 7.47
CA THR A 138 -5.47 -5.75 7.93
C THR A 138 -6.53 -6.55 8.66
N SER A 139 -7.29 -5.88 9.52
CA SER A 139 -8.41 -6.47 10.24
C SER A 139 -9.58 -5.52 10.19
N ASP A 140 -10.76 -6.06 9.97
CA ASP A 140 -11.99 -5.27 9.97
C ASP A 140 -13.16 -6.07 10.57
N SER A 141 -14.23 -5.38 10.94
CA SER A 141 -15.42 -5.99 11.52
C SER A 141 -16.69 -5.29 11.01
N GLN A 142 -17.67 -6.08 10.58
CA GLN A 142 -18.99 -5.59 10.14
C GLN A 142 -19.73 -4.80 11.25
N GLU A 143 -19.57 -5.22 12.51
CA GLU A 143 -20.36 -4.71 13.64
C GLU A 143 -19.51 -4.37 14.88
N GLY A 144 -18.17 -4.44 14.76
CA GLY A 144 -17.22 -4.13 15.83
C GLY A 144 -16.95 -5.26 16.84
N TRP A 145 -17.66 -6.39 16.76
CA TRP A 145 -17.54 -7.51 17.71
C TRP A 145 -17.10 -8.84 17.07
N HIS A 146 -17.12 -8.94 15.75
CA HIS A 146 -16.68 -10.11 15.00
C HIS A 146 -15.54 -9.69 14.07
N PRO A 147 -14.29 -9.67 14.56
CA PRO A 147 -13.16 -9.31 13.72
C PRO A 147 -12.88 -10.43 12.71
N MET A 148 -12.60 -10.00 11.48
CA MET A 148 -11.99 -10.79 10.44
C MET A 148 -10.60 -10.24 10.18
N GLU A 149 -9.61 -11.13 10.15
CA GLU A 149 -8.22 -10.81 9.88
C GLU A 149 -7.86 -11.30 8.48
N PHE A 150 -7.20 -10.45 7.71
CA PHE A 150 -6.83 -10.70 6.33
C PHE A 150 -5.32 -10.50 6.18
N TRP A 151 -4.65 -11.49 5.61
CA TRP A 151 -3.25 -11.38 5.22
C TRP A 151 -3.12 -11.58 3.73
N PHE A 152 -2.32 -10.72 3.10
CA PHE A 152 -2.04 -10.78 1.67
C PHE A 152 -0.53 -10.79 1.48
N TRP A 153 -0.05 -11.74 0.68
CA TRP A 153 1.35 -11.80 0.28
C TRP A 153 1.47 -11.89 -1.24
N ILE A 154 2.45 -11.20 -1.81
CA ILE A 154 2.79 -11.31 -3.23
C ILE A 154 3.50 -12.65 -3.44
N LEU A 155 2.93 -13.50 -4.29
CA LEU A 155 3.48 -14.81 -4.63
C LEU A 155 4.35 -14.76 -5.89
N ASP A 156 3.82 -14.17 -6.95
CA ASP A 156 4.48 -14.04 -8.26
C ASP A 156 3.94 -12.83 -9.03
N TRP A 157 4.65 -12.34 -10.05
CA TRP A 157 4.25 -11.18 -10.85
C TRP A 157 4.87 -11.19 -12.26
N ASN A 158 4.18 -10.56 -13.20
CA ASN A 158 4.71 -10.27 -14.54
C ASN A 158 4.37 -8.83 -14.95
N PHE A 159 5.37 -8.07 -15.37
CA PHE A 159 5.17 -6.75 -15.96
C PHE A 159 4.53 -6.89 -17.34
N LEU A 160 3.59 -5.99 -17.67
CA LEU A 160 2.88 -5.94 -18.96
C LEU A 160 3.49 -4.90 -19.91
#